data_AF-A0A3D3M9N2-F1
#
_entry.id   AF-A0A3D3M9N2-F1
#
_cell.length_a   1.000
_cell.length_b   1.000
_cell.length_c   1.000
_cell.angle_alpha   90.00
_cell.angle_beta   90.00
_cell.angle_gamma   90.00
#
_symmetry.space_group_name_H-M   'P 1'
#
loop_
_entity.id
_entity.type
_entity.pdbx_description
1 polymer ?
#
loop_
_entity_poly.entity_id
_entity_poly.type
_entity_poly.pdbx_seq_one_letter_code
_entity_poly.pdbx_strand_id
1 'polypeptide(L)'
;MFDKERKKIEEAIQKWITEYVLSESFKTKKGKGIKEVDKVEFKNLDFEEDSDFRNKVYIYPVRMYVRAWGDSPLSKPRCDLDLKVNKQLILKYNAETEEYEILNQNEVAILDFTPW
;
A
#
# COMPACT_ATOMS: atom_id res chain seq x y z
N MET A 1 -4.13 2.89 23.18
CA MET A 1 -5.38 2.64 22.41
C MET A 1 -5.12 2.92 20.93
N PHE A 2 -4.55 4.08 20.61
CA PHE A 2 -4.09 4.50 19.28
C PHE A 2 -3.20 3.48 18.51
N ASP A 3 -2.23 2.83 19.17
CA ASP A 3 -1.32 1.91 18.46
C ASP A 3 -2.04 0.72 17.80
N LYS A 4 -3.15 0.25 18.38
CA LYS A 4 -3.92 -0.87 17.82
C LYS A 4 -4.69 -0.46 16.57
N GLU A 5 -5.31 0.71 16.58
CA GLU A 5 -6.04 1.23 15.41
C GLU A 5 -5.08 1.58 14.28
N ARG A 6 -3.96 2.24 14.60
CA ARG A 6 -2.89 2.50 13.64
C ARG A 6 -2.39 1.22 12.97
N LYS A 7 -2.18 0.14 13.74
CA LYS A 7 -1.76 -1.14 13.19
C LYS A 7 -2.78 -1.73 12.22
N LYS A 8 -4.08 -1.65 12.53
CA LYS A 8 -5.15 -2.10 11.62
C LYS A 8 -5.19 -1.29 10.32
N ILE A 9 -4.96 0.02 10.41
CA ILE A 9 -4.84 0.90 9.23
C ILE A 9 -3.62 0.50 8.39
N GLU A 10 -2.46 0.33 9.02
CA GLU A 10 -1.23 -0.10 8.36
C GLU A 10 -1.41 -1.44 7.65
N GLU A 11 -2.05 -2.42 8.31
CA GLU A 11 -2.35 -3.73 7.74
C GLU A 11 -3.26 -3.64 6.51
N ALA A 12 -4.32 -2.83 6.58
CA ALA A 12 -5.23 -2.62 5.45
C ALA A 12 -4.53 -2.00 4.23
N ILE A 13 -3.70 -0.98 4.47
CA ILE A 13 -2.93 -0.31 3.42
C ILE A 13 -1.88 -1.27 2.85
N GLN A 14 -1.18 -2.01 3.71
CA GLN A 14 -0.15 -2.97 3.30
C GLN A 14 -0.73 -4.11 2.45
N LYS A 15 -1.89 -4.64 2.83
CA LYS A 15 -2.62 -5.66 2.07
C LYS A 15 -2.96 -5.13 0.66
N TRP A 16 -3.57 -3.96 0.59
CA TRP A 16 -3.92 -3.33 -0.69
C TRP A 16 -2.71 -3.05 -1.59
N ILE A 17 -1.62 -2.50 -1.05
CA ILE A 17 -0.38 -2.27 -1.82
C ILE A 17 0.19 -3.59 -2.33
N THR A 18 0.22 -4.61 -1.50
CA THR A 18 0.76 -5.93 -1.86
C THR A 18 -0.03 -6.53 -3.01
N GLU A 19 -1.37 -6.53 -2.92
CA GLU A 19 -2.26 -6.99 -3.98
C GLU A 19 -2.09 -6.17 -5.27
N TYR A 20 -1.97 -4.84 -5.15
CA TYR A 20 -1.76 -3.96 -6.30
C TYR A 20 -0.42 -4.24 -7.00
N VAL A 21 0.66 -4.34 -6.23
CA VAL A 21 2.02 -4.61 -6.73
C VAL A 21 2.13 -5.99 -7.36
N LEU A 22 1.40 -6.97 -6.83
CA LEU A 22 1.31 -8.33 -7.40
C LEU A 22 0.36 -8.43 -8.60
N SER A 23 -0.44 -7.40 -8.88
CA SER A 23 -1.35 -7.44 -10.02
C SER A 23 -0.58 -7.58 -11.34
N GLU A 24 -1.14 -8.33 -12.30
CA GLU A 24 -0.53 -8.53 -13.61
C GLU A 24 -0.34 -7.21 -14.41
N SER A 25 -1.04 -6.15 -13.99
CA SER A 25 -0.94 -4.80 -14.55
C SER A 25 0.28 -4.05 -14.04
N PHE A 26 0.78 -4.38 -12.83
CA PHE A 26 1.95 -3.73 -12.27
C PHE A 26 3.23 -4.33 -12.86
N LYS A 27 3.95 -3.52 -13.65
CA LYS A 27 5.21 -3.90 -14.27
C LYS A 27 6.31 -2.97 -13.81
N THR A 28 7.46 -3.55 -13.48
CA THR A 28 8.69 -2.77 -13.28
C THR A 28 9.10 -2.07 -14.58
N LYS A 29 9.99 -1.07 -14.51
CA LYS A 29 10.58 -0.45 -15.72
C LYS A 29 11.27 -1.44 -16.68
N LYS A 30 11.59 -2.66 -16.23
CA LYS A 30 12.13 -3.75 -17.06
C LYS A 30 11.04 -4.60 -17.74
N GLY A 31 9.77 -4.19 -17.66
CA GLY A 31 8.62 -4.91 -18.22
C GLY A 31 8.27 -6.21 -17.50
N LYS A 32 8.96 -6.53 -16.39
CA LYS A 32 8.74 -7.75 -15.62
C LYS A 32 7.62 -7.54 -14.60
N GLY A 33 6.72 -8.51 -14.54
CA GLY A 33 5.74 -8.64 -13.46
C GLY A 33 6.42 -8.99 -12.14
N ILE A 34 5.75 -8.63 -11.05
CA ILE A 34 6.15 -8.98 -9.69
C ILE A 34 5.41 -10.26 -9.29
N LYS A 35 6.14 -11.22 -8.68
CA LYS A 35 5.57 -12.48 -8.19
C LYS A 35 5.39 -12.54 -6.68
N GLU A 36 6.22 -11.81 -5.95
CA GLU A 36 6.24 -11.86 -4.50
C GLU A 36 6.69 -10.51 -3.94
N VAL A 37 6.08 -10.12 -2.82
CA VAL A 37 6.47 -8.95 -2.04
C VAL A 37 7.05 -9.46 -0.72
N ASP A 38 8.33 -9.15 -0.48
CA ASP A 38 9.07 -9.54 0.74
C ASP A 38 8.83 -8.56 1.88
N LYS A 39 8.81 -7.26 1.56
CA LYS A 39 8.67 -6.20 2.57
C LYS A 39 7.90 -5.01 2.03
N VAL A 40 7.03 -4.45 2.87
CA VAL A 40 6.47 -3.10 2.72
C VAL A 40 6.86 -2.30 3.96
N GLU A 41 7.43 -1.12 3.77
CA GLU A 41 7.83 -0.21 4.84
C GLU A 41 7.27 1.18 4.55
N PHE A 42 6.42 1.70 5.44
CA PHE A 42 5.85 3.03 5.30
C PHE A 42 6.89 4.08 5.69
N LYS A 43 7.19 5.00 4.77
CA LYS A 43 8.08 6.15 5.02
C LYS A 43 7.34 7.29 5.72
N ASN A 44 6.06 7.45 5.40
CA ASN A 44 5.14 8.33 6.10
C ASN A 44 3.78 7.65 6.17
N LEU A 45 3.10 7.86 7.29
CA LEU A 45 1.72 7.48 7.48
C LEU A 45 1.10 8.44 8.46
N ASP A 46 0.50 9.49 7.90
CA ASP A 46 -0.15 10.57 8.62
C ASP A 46 -1.62 10.58 8.23
N PHE A 47 -2.50 10.84 9.19
CA PHE A 47 -3.95 10.90 8.98
C PHE A 47 -4.56 12.08 9.71
N GLU A 48 -5.64 12.62 9.14
CA GLU A 48 -6.51 13.54 9.86
C GLU A 48 -7.42 12.73 10.80
N GLU A 49 -7.32 13.04 12.09
CA GLU A 49 -8.24 12.56 13.09
C GLU A 49 -9.57 13.30 12.92
N ASP A 50 -10.55 12.66 12.28
CA ASP A 50 -11.92 13.14 12.45
C ASP A 50 -12.34 12.81 13.90
N SER A 51 -13.09 13.71 14.51
CA SER A 51 -13.48 13.66 15.94
C SER A 51 -14.21 12.35 16.29
N ASP A 52 -14.74 11.67 15.26
CA ASP A 52 -15.26 10.31 15.28
C ASP A 52 -14.44 9.38 14.35
N PHE A 53 -13.29 8.90 14.84
CA PHE A 53 -12.45 7.86 14.21
C PHE A 53 -13.22 6.60 13.74
N ARG A 54 -14.44 6.41 14.23
CA ARG A 54 -15.27 5.23 13.97
C ARG A 54 -15.84 5.17 12.55
N ASN A 55 -15.92 6.28 11.83
CA ASN A 55 -16.61 6.31 10.54
C ASN A 55 -15.67 6.35 9.33
N LYS A 56 -14.76 7.31 9.27
CA LYS A 56 -13.82 7.45 8.15
C LYS A 56 -12.48 7.98 8.64
N VAL A 57 -11.40 7.47 8.05
CA VAL A 57 -10.04 7.95 8.28
C VAL A 57 -9.47 8.43 6.96
N TYR A 58 -8.98 9.68 6.96
CA TYR A 58 -8.35 10.30 5.80
C TYR A 58 -6.85 10.21 5.97
N ILE A 59 -6.20 9.39 5.14
CA ILE A 59 -4.77 9.17 5.17
C ILE A 59 -4.14 10.04 4.09
N TYR A 60 -3.21 10.91 4.47
CA TYR A 60 -2.45 11.71 3.52
C TYR A 60 -1.69 10.80 2.54
N PRO A 61 -1.29 11.30 1.36
CA PRO A 61 -0.57 10.51 0.37
C PRO A 61 0.59 9.70 0.96
N VAL A 62 0.44 8.37 0.92
CA VAL A 62 1.38 7.42 1.54
C VAL A 62 2.58 7.22 0.63
N ARG A 63 3.78 7.29 1.20
CA ARG A 63 5.04 6.90 0.58
C ARG A 63 5.59 5.68 1.30
N MET A 64 6.12 4.75 0.52
CA MET A 64 6.53 3.46 1.02
C MET A 64 7.73 2.93 0.25
N TYR A 65 8.52 2.12 0.93
CA TYR A 65 9.51 1.26 0.30
C TYR A 65 8.96 -0.15 0.20
N VAL A 66 8.99 -0.74 -1.00
CA VAL A 66 8.56 -2.11 -1.24
C VAL A 66 9.73 -2.91 -1.78
N ARG A 67 10.07 -4.01 -1.09
CA ARG A 67 10.99 -5.02 -1.62
C ARG A 67 10.17 -6.14 -2.22
N ALA A 68 10.43 -6.43 -3.48
CA ALA A 68 9.70 -7.41 -4.25
C ALA A 68 10.62 -8.27 -5.11
N TRP A 69 10.08 -9.38 -5.61
CA TRP A 69 10.76 -10.35 -6.44
C TRP A 69 10.01 -10.54 -7.75
N GLY A 70 10.71 -10.31 -8.86
CA GLY A 70 10.12 -10.41 -10.20
C GLY A 70 10.12 -11.82 -10.77
N ASP A 71 9.46 -11.96 -11.92
CA ASP A 71 9.52 -13.16 -12.75
C ASP A 71 10.85 -13.28 -13.50
N SER A 72 11.64 -14.29 -13.18
CA SER A 72 12.81 -14.65 -14.00
C SER A 72 13.16 -16.13 -13.88
N PRO A 73 13.46 -16.79 -15.02
CA PRO A 73 13.78 -18.21 -15.06
C PRO A 73 15.14 -18.58 -14.45
N LEU A 74 16.02 -17.60 -14.22
CA LEU A 74 17.41 -17.84 -13.76
C LEU A 74 17.66 -17.46 -12.28
N SER A 75 16.65 -16.92 -11.61
CA SER A 75 16.57 -16.54 -10.18
C SER A 75 15.53 -15.43 -10.05
N LYS A 76 14.83 -15.36 -8.92
CA LYS A 76 13.95 -14.23 -8.57
C LYS A 76 14.80 -12.93 -8.58
N PRO A 77 14.64 -12.00 -9.52
CA PRO A 77 15.39 -10.75 -9.51
C PRO A 77 14.76 -9.86 -8.45
N ARG A 78 15.54 -9.51 -7.43
CA ARG A 78 15.10 -8.54 -6.42
C ARG A 78 14.88 -7.19 -7.06
N CYS A 79 13.77 -6.56 -6.71
CA CYS A 79 13.43 -5.19 -7.08
C CYS A 79 13.11 -4.43 -5.80
N ASP A 80 13.77 -3.31 -5.61
CA ASP A 80 13.50 -2.37 -4.53
C ASP A 80 12.75 -1.20 -5.14
N LEU A 81 11.53 -0.93 -4.65
CA LEU A 81 10.61 0.05 -5.22
C LEU A 81 10.37 1.18 -4.21
N ASP A 82 10.51 2.42 -4.64
CA ASP A 82 10.04 3.60 -3.88
C ASP A 82 8.67 4.00 -4.44
N LEU A 83 7.60 3.66 -3.73
CA LEU A 83 6.24 3.85 -4.21
C LEU A 83 5.55 5.01 -3.49
N LYS A 84 4.66 5.69 -4.20
CA LYS A 84 3.81 6.76 -3.65
C LYS A 84 2.39 6.64 -4.15
N VAL A 85 1.44 6.78 -3.24
CA VAL A 85 0.02 6.95 -3.55
C VAL A 85 -0.20 8.36 -4.10
N ASN A 86 -0.85 8.48 -5.26
CA ASN A 86 -1.02 9.78 -5.94
C ASN A 86 -1.97 10.75 -5.22
N LYS A 87 -2.88 10.24 -4.37
CA LYS A 87 -3.91 10.98 -3.64
C LYS A 87 -4.02 10.45 -2.21
N GLN A 88 -4.87 11.09 -1.40
CA GLN A 88 -5.23 10.59 -0.08
C GLN A 88 -5.96 9.24 -0.17
N LEU A 89 -5.80 8.37 0.82
CA LEU A 89 -6.62 7.18 0.99
C LEU A 89 -7.77 7.50 1.95
N ILE A 90 -8.96 7.00 1.65
CA ILE A 90 -10.13 7.11 2.51
C ILE A 90 -10.45 5.72 3.01
N LEU A 91 -10.29 5.48 4.31
CA LEU A 91 -10.56 4.19 4.93
C LEU A 91 -11.87 4.27 5.73
N LYS A 92 -12.63 3.17 5.73
CA LYS A 92 -13.81 2.99 6.59
C LYS A 92 -13.64 1.72 7.41
N TYR A 93 -13.95 1.81 8.70
CA TYR A 93 -13.94 0.65 9.57
C TYR A 93 -15.17 -0.22 9.30
N ASN A 94 -14.95 -1.51 9.07
CA ASN A 94 -15.99 -2.51 8.97
C ASN A 94 -16.10 -3.24 10.31
N ALA A 95 -17.22 -3.06 11.01
CA ALA A 95 -17.44 -3.66 12.32
C ALA A 95 -17.65 -5.18 12.28
N GLU A 96 -18.06 -5.74 11.13
CA GLU A 96 -18.31 -7.18 10.99
C GLU A 96 -17.01 -7.97 10.81
N THR A 97 -16.06 -7.43 10.05
CA THR A 97 -14.75 -8.04 9.80
C THR A 97 -13.65 -7.53 10.73
N GLU A 98 -13.93 -6.46 11.48
CA GLU A 98 -12.99 -5.74 12.32
C GLU A 98 -11.77 -5.16 11.57
N GLU A 99 -11.90 -4.94 10.26
CA GLU A 99 -10.86 -4.44 9.36
C GLU A 99 -11.20 -3.06 8.80
N TYR A 100 -10.17 -2.32 8.34
CA TYR A 100 -10.38 -1.13 7.53
C TYR A 100 -10.41 -1.46 6.04
N GLU A 101 -11.35 -0.86 5.32
CA GLU A 101 -11.46 -0.98 3.87
C GLU A 101 -11.17 0.36 3.21
N ILE A 102 -10.34 0.36 2.16
CA ILE A 102 -10.06 1.56 1.37
C ILE A 102 -11.23 1.78 0.41
N LEU A 103 -11.93 2.91 0.56
CA LEU A 103 -13.13 3.22 -0.22
C LEU A 103 -12.83 3.75 -1.62
N ASN A 104 -11.70 4.44 -1.79
CA ASN A 104 -11.37 5.15 -3.03
C ASN A 104 -10.32 4.42 -3.89
N GLN A 105 -10.25 3.09 -3.81
CA GLN A 105 -9.25 2.28 -4.54
C GLN A 105 -9.24 2.56 -6.06
N ASN A 106 -10.40 2.80 -6.66
CA ASN A 106 -10.53 3.05 -8.11
C ASN A 106 -10.08 4.46 -8.55
N GLU A 107 -9.93 5.39 -7.60
CA GLU A 107 -9.56 6.78 -7.88
C GLU A 107 -8.07 7.08 -7.64
N VAL A 108 -7.39 6.10 -7.04
CA VAL A 108 -6.04 6.19 -6.51
C VAL A 108 -5.13 5.28 -7.32
N ALA A 109 -3.92 5.76 -7.61
CA ALA A 109 -2.88 5.00 -8.27
C ALA A 109 -1.62 4.97 -7.41
N ILE A 110 -0.84 3.90 -7.55
CA ILE A 110 0.49 3.79 -6.97
C ILE A 110 1.51 4.13 -8.06
N LEU A 111 2.37 5.09 -7.76
CA LEU A 111 3.40 5.61 -8.65
C LEU A 111 4.79 5.12 -8.21
N ASP A 112 5.63 4.71 -9.16
CA ASP A 112 7.03 4.31 -8.93
C ASP A 112 7.99 5.49 -9.08
N PHE A 113 8.69 5.83 -8.00
CA PHE A 113 9.67 6.90 -7.86
C PHE A 113 11.10 6.39 -7.62
N THR A 114 11.37 5.10 -7.83
CA THR A 114 12.69 4.51 -7.61
C THR A 114 13.76 5.29 -8.37
N PRO A 115 14.74 5.94 -7.70
CA PRO A 115 15.86 6.61 -8.36
C PRO A 115 16.81 5.56 -8.95
N TRP A 116 17.31 5.82 -10.16
CA TRP A 116 18.23 4.94 -10.91
C TRP A 116 19.57 5.63 -11.11
#